data_AF-A0A256Z9V1-F1
#
_entry.id   AF-A0A256Z9V1-F1
#
_cell.length_a   1.000
_cell.length_b   1.000
_cell.length_c   1.000
_cell.angle_alpha   90.00
_cell.angle_beta   90.00
_cell.angle_gamma   90.00
#
_symmetry.space_group_name_H-M   'P 1'
#
loop_
_entity.id
_entity.type
_entity.pdbx_description
1 polymer ?
#
loop_
_entity_poly.entity_id
_entity_poly.type
_entity_poly.pdbx_seq_one_letter_code
_entity_poly.pdbx_strand_id
1 'polypeptide(L)'
;MSEERGEAPAIEEELLKKMDELLNTMKDWERKPLIQVGKAVVEIVKLPKRETARRVEPERLALHVRLEDSFKGIFIIEANELKDLLEALRGRNVMKVIEAIDLVNRKRRVIEYKL
;
A
#
# COMPACT_ATOMS: atom_id res chain seq x y z
N MET A 1 0.26 -41.26 -2.51
CA MET A 1 0.81 -40.41 -3.59
C MET A 1 -0.28 -39.44 -4.01
N SER A 2 0.03 -38.14 -3.98
CA SER A 2 -0.72 -37.01 -4.57
C SER A 2 -2.03 -36.65 -3.84
N GLU A 3 -2.02 -35.91 -2.73
CA GLU A 3 -1.79 -34.46 -2.58
C GLU A 3 -2.56 -33.56 -3.57
N GLU A 4 -3.61 -32.92 -3.02
CA GLU A 4 -3.99 -31.52 -3.17
C GLU A 4 -3.91 -30.90 -4.58
N ARG A 5 -4.99 -30.99 -5.37
CA ARG A 5 -5.19 -30.19 -6.59
C ARG A 5 -6.65 -29.73 -6.77
N GLY A 6 -7.25 -29.15 -5.74
CA GLY A 6 -8.65 -28.74 -5.77
C GLY A 6 -8.97 -27.29 -5.44
N GLU A 7 -8.17 -26.59 -4.62
CA GLU A 7 -8.65 -25.35 -3.97
C GLU A 7 -8.14 -24.02 -4.56
N ALA A 8 -7.05 -24.03 -5.33
CA ALA A 8 -6.43 -22.78 -5.82
C ALA A 8 -7.28 -21.92 -6.79
N PRO A 9 -7.99 -22.47 -7.81
CA PRO A 9 -8.69 -21.63 -8.78
C PRO A 9 -9.96 -20.96 -8.21
N ALA A 10 -10.61 -21.59 -7.23
CA ALA A 10 -11.81 -21.05 -6.60
C ALA A 10 -11.51 -19.77 -5.80
N ILE A 11 -10.36 -19.71 -5.14
CA ILE A 11 -9.92 -18.55 -4.35
C ILE A 11 -9.64 -17.35 -5.27
N GLU A 12 -9.06 -17.58 -6.44
CA GLU A 12 -8.77 -16.53 -7.41
C GLU A 12 -10.04 -15.94 -8.02
N GLU A 13 -11.00 -16.78 -8.44
CA GLU A 13 -12.28 -16.32 -8.98
C GLU A 13 -13.14 -15.60 -7.94
N GLU A 14 -13.17 -16.09 -6.70
CA GLU A 14 -13.91 -15.44 -5.61
C GLU A 14 -13.29 -14.08 -5.26
N LEU A 15 -11.96 -13.99 -5.25
CA LEU A 15 -11.27 -12.73 -5.01
C LEU A 15 -11.54 -11.72 -6.12
N LEU A 16 -11.51 -12.15 -7.39
CA LEU A 16 -11.83 -11.29 -8.53
C LEU A 16 -13.27 -10.76 -8.46
N LYS A 17 -14.24 -11.62 -8.12
CA LYS A 17 -15.64 -11.21 -7.91
C LYS A 17 -15.76 -10.17 -6.81
N LYS A 18 -15.10 -10.40 -5.66
CA LYS A 18 -15.06 -9.42 -4.57
C LYS A 18 -14.45 -8.08 -5.01
N MET A 19 -13.38 -8.10 -5.80
CA MET A 19 -12.77 -6.86 -6.30
C MET A 19 -13.70 -6.11 -7.26
N ASP A 20 -14.40 -6.81 -8.14
CA ASP A 20 -15.37 -6.20 -9.05
C ASP A 20 -16.57 -5.62 -8.30
N GLU A 21 -17.12 -6.36 -7.33
CA GLU A 21 -18.17 -5.85 -6.44
C GLU A 21 -17.72 -4.60 -5.68
N LEU A 22 -16.48 -4.58 -5.17
CA LEU A 22 -15.93 -3.40 -4.50
C LEU A 22 -15.84 -2.20 -5.43
N LEU A 23 -15.36 -2.39 -6.66
CA LEU A 23 -15.27 -1.30 -7.64
C LEU A 23 -16.66 -0.69 -7.93
N ASN A 24 -17.69 -1.52 -8.05
CA ASN A 24 -19.05 -1.07 -8.36
C ASN A 24 -19.80 -0.47 -7.16
N THR A 25 -19.50 -0.91 -5.94
CA THR A 25 -20.23 -0.49 -4.72
C THR A 25 -19.59 0.67 -3.98
N MET A 26 -18.27 0.80 -4.04
CA MET A 26 -17.55 1.87 -3.36
C MET A 26 -17.80 3.23 -4.01
N LYS A 27 -17.82 4.28 -3.18
CA LYS A 27 -17.78 5.67 -3.64
C LYS A 27 -16.36 6.07 -4.00
N ASP A 28 -16.24 7.11 -4.82
CA ASP A 28 -14.94 7.69 -5.15
C ASP A 28 -14.20 8.12 -3.89
N TRP A 29 -12.91 7.76 -3.81
CA TRP A 29 -12.02 7.95 -2.66
C TRP A 29 -12.40 7.20 -1.39
N GLU A 30 -13.43 6.35 -1.41
CA GLU A 30 -13.73 5.44 -0.31
C GLU A 30 -12.55 4.48 -0.09
N ARG A 31 -12.26 4.18 1.17
CA ARG A 31 -11.15 3.31 1.57
C ARG A 31 -11.67 2.15 2.41
N LYS A 32 -11.17 0.95 2.14
CA LYS A 32 -11.44 -0.25 2.95
C LYS A 32 -10.12 -0.84 3.46
N PRO A 33 -9.88 -0.89 4.78
CA PRO A 33 -8.64 -1.43 5.31
C PRO A 33 -8.54 -2.93 5.02
N LEU A 34 -7.36 -3.37 4.58
CA LEU A 34 -7.02 -4.78 4.39
C LEU A 34 -6.24 -5.33 5.58
N ILE A 35 -5.18 -4.61 5.97
CA ILE A 35 -4.29 -5.02 7.04
C ILE A 35 -3.61 -3.81 7.69
N GLN A 36 -3.35 -3.92 8.98
CA GLN A 36 -2.52 -3.00 9.74
C GLN A 36 -1.43 -3.78 10.47
N VAL A 37 -0.16 -3.37 10.30
CA VAL A 37 0.99 -3.95 10.99
C VAL A 37 1.75 -2.83 11.69
N GLY A 38 1.66 -2.79 13.02
CA GLY A 38 2.14 -1.64 13.79
C GLY A 38 1.46 -0.37 13.32
N LYS A 39 2.26 0.61 12.88
CA LYS A 39 1.77 1.87 12.31
C LYS A 39 1.52 1.83 10.80
N ALA A 40 1.88 0.76 10.09
CA ALA A 40 1.67 0.68 8.65
C ALA A 40 0.26 0.16 8.35
N VAL A 41 -0.47 0.86 7.47
CA VAL A 41 -1.84 0.54 7.07
C VAL A 41 -1.86 0.33 5.56
N VAL A 42 -2.53 -0.76 5.14
CA VAL A 42 -2.79 -1.08 3.73
C VAL A 42 -4.29 -1.12 3.53
N GLU A 43 -4.79 -0.35 2.56
CA GLU A 43 -6.22 -0.15 2.29
C GLU A 43 -6.49 -0.34 0.79
N ILE A 44 -7.66 -0.84 0.40
CA ILE A 44 -8.18 -0.71 -0.97
C ILE A 44 -8.85 0.65 -1.08
N VAL A 45 -8.59 1.37 -2.17
CA VAL A 45 -9.22 2.67 -2.46
C VAL A 45 -9.78 2.67 -3.88
N LYS A 46 -10.99 3.20 -4.05
CA LYS A 46 -11.56 3.47 -5.37
C LYS A 46 -11.11 4.84 -5.86
N LEU A 47 -10.36 4.86 -6.95
CA LEU A 47 -9.95 6.08 -7.62
C LEU A 47 -11.04 6.50 -8.63
N PRO A 48 -11.40 7.79 -8.67
CA PRO A 48 -12.41 8.29 -9.60
C PRO A 48 -11.91 8.20 -11.04
N LYS A 49 -12.86 8.19 -11.98
CA LYS A 49 -12.59 8.44 -13.40
C LYS A 49 -11.86 9.77 -13.57
N ARG A 50 -10.82 9.79 -14.40
CA ARG A 50 -10.06 11.01 -14.73
C ARG A 50 -10.15 11.29 -16.20
N GLU A 51 -10.61 12.48 -16.54
CA GLU A 51 -10.61 12.96 -17.92
C GLU A 51 -9.47 13.98 -18.07
N THR A 52 -8.58 13.70 -19.01
CA THR A 52 -7.53 14.62 -19.43
C THR A 52 -7.77 15.01 -20.88
N ALA A 53 -7.16 16.10 -21.33
CA ALA A 53 -7.30 16.56 -22.72
C ALA A 53 -6.93 15.51 -23.78
N ARG A 54 -6.19 14.45 -23.41
CA ARG A 54 -5.70 13.40 -24.33
C ARG A 54 -6.22 12.00 -24.01
N ARG A 55 -6.76 11.76 -22.82
CA ARG A 55 -7.15 10.40 -22.37
C ARG A 55 -8.23 10.45 -21.31
N VAL A 56 -9.15 9.50 -21.40
CA VAL A 56 -10.08 9.16 -20.33
C VAL A 56 -9.54 7.92 -19.62
N GLU A 57 -9.28 8.05 -18.33
CA GLU A 57 -8.91 6.93 -17.46
C GLU A 57 -10.15 6.55 -16.62
N PRO A 58 -10.62 5.30 -16.70
CA PRO A 58 -11.79 4.87 -15.96
C PRO A 58 -11.53 4.84 -14.44
N GLU A 59 -12.61 4.65 -13.68
CA GLU A 59 -12.50 4.30 -12.27
C GLU A 59 -11.70 3.00 -12.09
N ARG A 60 -10.95 2.91 -11.00
CA ARG A 60 -10.09 1.76 -10.71
C ARG A 60 -9.87 1.60 -9.22
N LEU A 61 -9.61 0.37 -8.80
CA LEU A 61 -9.10 0.10 -7.46
C LEU A 61 -7.59 0.32 -7.41
N ALA A 62 -7.12 0.78 -6.26
CA ALA A 62 -5.70 0.89 -5.94
C ALA A 62 -5.45 0.42 -4.51
N LEU A 63 -4.25 -0.09 -4.26
CA LEU A 63 -3.74 -0.28 -2.90
C LEU A 63 -3.19 1.05 -2.40
N HIS A 64 -3.66 1.50 -1.26
CA HIS A 64 -3.13 2.65 -0.55
C HIS A 64 -2.29 2.17 0.63
N VAL A 65 -0.99 2.45 0.57
CA VAL A 65 -0.04 2.14 1.64
C VAL A 65 0.37 3.42 2.33
N ARG A 66 0.14 3.49 3.64
CA ARG A 66 0.44 4.67 4.45
C ARG A 66 0.85 4.29 5.87
N LEU A 67 1.35 5.27 6.61
CA LEU A 67 1.38 5.18 8.07
C LEU A 67 0.04 5.67 8.64
N GLU A 68 -0.34 5.14 9.79
CA GLU A 68 -1.60 5.42 10.49
C GLU A 68 -1.84 6.91 10.71
N ASP A 69 -0.79 7.60 11.18
CA ASP A 69 -0.80 9.05 11.45
C ASP A 69 -0.53 9.89 10.18
N SER A 70 -0.31 9.25 9.03
CA SER A 70 0.01 9.94 7.79
C SER A 70 -1.22 10.07 6.90
N PHE A 71 -1.61 11.31 6.63
CA PHE A 71 -2.58 11.62 5.58
C PHE A 71 -2.04 11.35 4.17
N LYS A 72 -0.71 11.30 4.03
CA LYS A 72 0.00 11.01 2.78
C LYS A 72 0.30 9.52 2.69
N GLY A 73 0.15 8.97 1.50
CA GLY A 73 0.46 7.57 1.20
C GLY A 73 0.76 7.37 -0.26
N ILE A 74 1.13 6.15 -0.61
CA ILE A 74 1.40 5.74 -1.98
C ILE A 74 0.18 4.97 -2.48
N PHE A 75 -0.32 5.34 -3.65
CA PHE A 75 -1.34 4.57 -4.37
C PHE A 75 -0.63 3.67 -5.39
N ILE A 76 -0.90 2.38 -5.31
CA ILE A 76 -0.32 1.35 -6.18
C ILE A 76 -1.46 0.74 -6.98
N ILE A 77 -1.38 0.86 -8.31
CA ILE A 77 -2.43 0.44 -9.23
C ILE A 77 -2.02 -0.87 -9.92
N GLU A 78 -0.72 -1.06 -10.15
CA GLU A 78 -0.20 -2.21 -10.86
C GLU A 78 0.62 -3.12 -9.94
N ALA A 79 0.51 -4.44 -10.14
CA ALA A 79 1.24 -5.41 -9.32
C ALA A 79 2.77 -5.25 -9.43
N ASN A 80 3.29 -4.76 -10.57
CA ASN A 80 4.71 -4.53 -10.77
C ASN A 80 5.22 -3.35 -9.92
N GLU A 81 4.43 -2.28 -9.75
CA GLU A 81 4.78 -1.16 -8.87
C GLU A 81 4.99 -1.64 -7.42
N LEU A 82 4.12 -2.54 -6.94
CA LEU A 82 4.26 -3.13 -5.61
C LEU A 82 5.50 -4.02 -5.51
N LYS A 83 5.78 -4.84 -6.53
CA LYS A 83 6.98 -5.69 -6.57
C LYS A 83 8.24 -4.84 -6.51
N ASP A 84 8.34 -3.82 -7.35
CA ASP A 84 9.47 -2.90 -7.40
C ASP A 84 9.68 -2.18 -6.06
N LEU A 85 8.58 -1.73 -5.42
CA LEU A 85 8.63 -1.11 -4.10
C LEU A 85 9.16 -2.09 -3.02
N LEU A 86 8.67 -3.32 -3.02
CA LEU A 86 9.13 -4.35 -2.07
C LEU A 86 10.60 -4.70 -2.28
N GLU A 87 11.05 -4.81 -3.52
CA GLU A 87 12.46 -5.03 -3.85
C GLU A 87 13.34 -3.86 -3.39
N ALA A 88 12.92 -2.63 -3.68
CA ALA A 88 13.63 -1.42 -3.25
C ALA A 88 13.76 -1.37 -1.71
N LEU A 89 12.69 -1.65 -0.97
CA LEU A 89 12.69 -1.65 0.49
C LEU A 89 13.49 -2.80 1.10
N ARG A 90 13.57 -3.96 0.44
CA ARG A 90 14.40 -5.10 0.85
C ARG A 90 15.90 -4.87 0.62
N GLY A 91 16.26 -3.82 -0.12
CA GLY A 91 17.66 -3.47 -0.38
C GLY A 91 18.45 -3.25 0.92
N ARG A 92 19.57 -3.97 1.09
CA ARG A 92 20.43 -3.90 2.30
C ARG A 92 20.87 -2.48 2.69
N ASN A 93 20.94 -1.58 1.71
CA ASN A 93 21.35 -0.19 1.93
C ASN A 93 20.25 0.63 2.61
N VAL A 94 18.97 0.37 2.33
CA VAL A 94 17.84 1.15 2.89
C VAL A 94 17.77 0.96 4.41
N MET A 95 17.91 -0.28 4.89
CA MET A 95 17.92 -0.57 6.33
C MET A 95 19.08 0.10 7.06
N LYS A 96 20.30 0.03 6.51
CA LYS A 96 21.47 0.72 7.10
C LYS A 96 21.29 2.23 7.15
N VAL A 97 20.70 2.81 6.10
CA VAL A 97 20.45 4.25 6.03
C VAL A 97 19.43 4.67 7.07
N ILE A 98 18.31 3.95 7.25
CA ILE A 98 17.31 4.33 8.25
C ILE A 98 17.83 4.16 9.69
N GLU A 99 18.65 3.15 9.97
CA GLU A 99 19.33 2.99 11.26
C GLU A 99 20.27 4.17 11.55
N ALA A 100 21.06 4.59 10.55
CA ALA A 100 21.93 5.75 10.68
C ALA A 100 21.12 7.05 10.92
N ILE A 101 19.99 7.23 10.22
CA ILE A 101 19.08 8.37 10.43
C ILE A 101 18.55 8.37 11.86
N ASP A 102 18.11 7.22 12.40
CA ASP A 102 17.60 7.12 13.77
C ASP A 102 18.68 7.54 14.79
N LEU A 103 19.91 7.06 14.62
CA LEU A 103 21.04 7.45 15.49
C LEU A 103 21.33 8.95 15.44
N VAL A 104 21.29 9.57 14.26
CA VAL A 104 21.47 11.02 14.10
C VAL A 104 20.36 11.79 14.80
N ASN A 105 19.11 11.37 14.65
CA ASN A 105 17.95 12.02 15.26
C ASN A 105 17.97 11.91 16.79
N ARG A 106 18.34 10.75 17.34
CA ARG A 106 18.48 10.56 18.80
C ARG A 106 19.51 11.53 19.41
N LYS A 107 20.65 11.73 18.75
CA LYS A 107 21.69 12.67 19.22
C LYS A 107 21.20 14.12 19.30
N ARG A 108 20.25 14.52 18.45
CA ARG A 108 19.69 15.89 18.41
C ARG A 108 18.56 16.13 19.42
N ARG A 109 17.99 15.08 20.02
CA ARG A 109 16.93 15.23 21.03
C ARG A 109 17.47 15.74 22.38
N VAL A 110 18.76 15.61 22.64
CA VAL A 110 19.41 16.12 23.86
C VAL A 110 19.88 17.56 23.60
N ILE A 111 18.97 18.51 23.63
CA ILE A 111 19.32 19.90 23.92
C ILE A 111 18.89 20.11 25.37
N GLU A 112 19.81 19.80 26.30
CA GLU A 112 19.68 20.25 27.68
C GLU A 112 19.68 21.79 27.65
N TYR A 113 18.54 22.40 27.96
CA TYR A 113 18.54 23.79 28.33
C TYR A 113 19.32 23.90 29.63
N LYS A 114 20.54 24.45 29.56
CA LYS A 114 21.18 25.03 30.74
C LYS A 114 20.34 26.24 31.14
N LEU A 115 19.35 25.99 32.02
CA LEU A 115 18.69 27.02 32.83
C LEU A 115 19.66 27.48 33.91
#